data_AF-A0A0M2PXV8-F1
#
_entry.id   AF-A0A0M2PXV8-F1
#
_cell.length_a   1.000
_cell.length_b   1.000
_cell.length_c   1.000
_cell.angle_alpha   90.00
_cell.angle_beta   90.00
_cell.angle_gamma   90.00
#
_symmetry.space_group_name_H-M   'P 1'
#
loop_
_entity.id
_entity.type
_entity.pdbx_description
1 polymer ?
#
loop_
_entity_poly.entity_id
_entity_poly.type
_entity_poly.pdbx_seq_one_letter_code
_entity_poly.pdbx_strand_id
1 'polypeptide(L)'
;MDRLEHHRASIKTFLQQYAETWTQHPEPEVEIQLIFDEQHDRYLLLDVGWRGSQRIHHCIFHFDLKDGKIWLQENNTDIEIDQALTEMGITPQEIVVGFHHPTVRAYSDFAVA
;
A
#
# COMPACT_ATOMS: atom_id res chain seq x y z
N MET A 1 8.02 -14.22 13.66
CA MET A 1 9.15 -13.59 12.94
C MET A 1 9.00 -13.86 11.45
N ASP A 2 8.99 -15.13 11.03
CA ASP A 2 8.81 -15.53 9.62
C ASP A 2 7.59 -14.90 8.92
N ARG A 3 6.41 -14.91 9.57
CA ARG A 3 5.21 -14.31 8.98
C ARG A 3 5.25 -12.78 8.86
N LEU A 4 5.89 -12.08 9.80
CA LEU A 4 6.06 -10.61 9.71
C LEU A 4 7.00 -10.26 8.55
N GLU A 5 8.11 -10.98 8.43
CA GLU A 5 9.05 -10.81 7.31
C GLU A 5 8.37 -11.09 5.97
N HIS A 6 7.51 -12.10 5.90
CA HIS A 6 6.69 -12.36 4.73
C HIS A 6 5.78 -11.17 4.39
N HIS A 7 5.05 -10.61 5.36
CA HIS A 7 4.23 -9.41 5.11
C HIS A 7 5.07 -8.23 4.60
N ARG A 8 6.22 -7.95 5.23
CA ARG A 8 7.14 -6.88 4.80
C ARG A 8 7.61 -7.10 3.36
N ALA A 9 7.99 -8.34 3.04
CA ALA A 9 8.43 -8.69 1.69
C ALA A 9 7.28 -8.52 0.69
N SER A 10 6.09 -9.05 0.97
CA SER A 10 4.91 -8.91 0.12
C SER A 10 4.54 -7.45 -0.15
N ILE A 11 4.49 -6.60 0.89
CA ILE A 11 4.18 -5.17 0.73
C ILE A 11 5.24 -4.48 -0.13
N LYS A 12 6.53 -4.70 0.14
CA LYS A 12 7.62 -4.09 -0.64
C LYS A 12 7.58 -4.54 -2.10
N THR A 13 7.39 -5.84 -2.35
CA THR A 13 7.27 -6.40 -3.71
C THR A 13 6.07 -5.82 -4.44
N PHE A 14 4.90 -5.75 -3.81
CA PHE A 14 3.71 -5.13 -4.38
C PHE A 14 3.97 -3.68 -4.79
N LEU A 15 4.50 -2.85 -3.87
CA LEU A 15 4.77 -1.44 -4.14
C LEU A 15 5.83 -1.24 -5.23
N GLN A 16 6.88 -2.07 -5.25
CA GLN A 16 7.91 -2.03 -6.28
C GLN A 16 7.35 -2.40 -7.66
N GLN A 17 6.60 -3.49 -7.75
CA GLN A 17 5.94 -3.91 -9.00
C GLN A 17 5.01 -2.83 -9.52
N TYR A 18 4.23 -2.20 -8.64
CA TYR A 18 3.34 -1.11 -9.05
C TYR A 18 4.14 0.11 -9.52
N ALA A 19 5.19 0.52 -8.80
CA ALA A 19 6.05 1.63 -9.21
C ALA A 19 6.70 1.38 -10.59
N GLU A 20 7.09 0.14 -10.89
CA GLU A 20 7.65 -0.26 -12.20
C GLU A 20 6.66 -0.08 -13.35
N THR A 21 5.34 -0.18 -13.12
CA THR A 21 4.36 0.10 -14.19
C THR A 21 4.37 1.57 -14.61
N TRP A 22 4.68 2.49 -13.69
CA TRP A 22 4.76 3.92 -13.95
C TRP A 22 6.10 4.31 -14.58
N THR A 23 7.18 3.59 -14.31
CA THR A 23 8.47 3.84 -14.99
C THR A 23 8.45 3.46 -16.47
N GLN A 24 7.51 2.61 -16.90
CA GLN A 24 7.28 2.30 -18.32
C GLN A 24 6.62 3.47 -19.07
N HIS A 25 5.90 4.34 -18.36
CA HIS A 25 5.22 5.51 -18.90
C HIS A 25 5.50 6.74 -18.04
N PRO A 26 6.76 7.22 -17.99
CA PRO A 26 7.14 8.28 -17.08
C PRO A 26 6.47 9.60 -17.47
N GLU A 27 5.90 10.28 -16.49
CA GLU A 27 5.42 11.64 -16.66
C GLU A 27 6.56 12.64 -16.40
N PRO A 28 6.84 13.58 -17.32
CA PRO A 28 7.85 14.61 -17.10
C PRO A 28 7.57 15.40 -15.82
N GLU A 29 8.60 15.67 -15.03
CA GLU A 29 8.53 16.47 -13.79
C GLU A 29 7.69 15.85 -12.65
N VAL A 30 7.28 14.59 -12.78
CA VAL A 30 6.64 13.80 -11.71
C VAL A 30 7.51 12.59 -11.36
N GLU A 31 7.91 12.51 -10.10
CA GLU A 31 8.69 11.41 -9.55
C GLU A 31 7.80 10.43 -8.79
N ILE A 32 8.03 9.14 -8.98
CA ILE A 32 7.45 8.07 -8.16
C ILE A 32 8.43 7.77 -7.02
N GLN A 33 7.98 7.96 -5.78
CA GLN A 33 8.80 7.79 -4.59
C GLN A 33 8.31 6.61 -3.75
N LEU A 34 9.19 5.62 -3.55
CA LEU A 34 8.99 4.52 -2.60
C LEU A 34 9.60 4.92 -1.25
N ILE A 35 8.78 4.91 -0.19
CA ILE A 35 9.20 5.23 1.17
C ILE A 35 8.99 4.01 2.04
N PHE A 36 10.09 3.37 2.46
CA PHE A 36 10.07 2.21 3.34
C PHE A 36 10.74 2.56 4.66
N ASP A 37 9.94 2.64 5.71
CA ASP A 37 10.38 2.77 7.08
C ASP A 37 10.20 1.42 7.78
N GLU A 38 11.19 0.53 7.62
CA GLU A 38 11.14 -0.81 8.22
C GLU A 38 11.25 -0.79 9.75
N GLN A 39 11.78 0.29 10.33
CA GLN A 39 11.87 0.43 11.78
C GLN A 39 10.50 0.68 12.41
N HIS A 40 9.66 1.46 11.75
CA HIS A 40 8.30 1.79 12.22
C HIS A 40 7.20 1.07 11.44
N ASP A 41 7.57 0.15 10.55
CA ASP A 41 6.68 -0.64 9.72
C ASP A 41 5.69 0.22 8.89
N ARG A 42 6.22 1.21 8.16
CA ARG A 42 5.43 2.08 7.27
C ARG A 42 5.96 2.02 5.85
N TYR A 43 5.05 1.81 4.90
CA TYR A 43 5.39 1.60 3.49
C TYR A 43 4.47 2.44 2.62
N LEU A 44 5.03 3.39 1.89
CA LEU A 44 4.27 4.32 1.07
C LEU A 44 4.79 4.33 -0.37
N LEU A 45 3.87 4.60 -1.29
CA LEU A 45 4.17 4.98 -2.66
C LEU A 45 3.51 6.33 -2.94
N LEU A 46 4.32 7.30 -3.36
CA LEU A 46 3.87 8.65 -3.68
C LEU A 46 4.22 9.02 -5.11
N ASP A 47 3.42 9.89 -5.71
CA ASP A 47 3.82 10.71 -6.84
C ASP A 47 4.05 12.16 -6.39
N VAL A 48 5.19 12.69 -6.78
CA VAL A 48 5.71 13.97 -6.29
C VAL A 48 6.30 14.76 -7.44
N GLY A 49 5.71 15.91 -7.76
CA GLY A 49 6.16 16.67 -8.91
C GLY A 49 5.26 17.83 -9.31
N TRP A 50 5.29 18.16 -10.59
CA TRP A 50 4.45 19.19 -11.19
C TRP A 50 3.88 18.70 -12.51
N ARG A 51 2.60 18.98 -12.74
CA ARG A 51 1.95 18.86 -14.05
C ARG A 51 1.66 20.26 -14.55
N GLY A 52 2.62 20.85 -15.26
CA GLY A 52 2.58 22.27 -15.62
C GLY A 52 2.57 23.16 -14.38
N SER A 53 1.47 23.88 -14.13
CA SER A 53 1.33 24.74 -12.94
C SER A 53 0.66 24.04 -11.74
N GLN A 54 0.26 22.78 -11.89
CA GLN A 54 -0.38 22.01 -10.83
C GLN A 54 0.67 21.25 -10.02
N ARG A 55 0.69 21.47 -8.69
CA ARG A 55 1.50 20.68 -7.78
C ARG A 55 0.93 19.26 -7.67
N ILE A 56 1.80 18.26 -7.83
CA ILE A 56 1.53 16.86 -7.53
C ILE A 56 2.26 16.50 -6.24
N HIS A 57 1.50 16.09 -5.23
CA HIS A 57 2.01 15.53 -3.99
C HIS A 57 0.92 14.65 -3.40
N HIS A 58 0.91 13.40 -3.83
CA HIS A 58 -0.21 12.51 -3.59
C HIS A 58 0.30 11.12 -3.18
N CYS A 59 -0.44 10.49 -2.27
CA CYS A 59 -0.12 9.17 -1.76
C CYS A 59 -0.98 8.17 -2.51
N ILE A 60 -0.34 7.35 -3.33
CA ILE A 60 -1.00 6.34 -4.15
C ILE A 60 -1.42 5.16 -3.26
N PHE A 61 -0.46 4.65 -2.48
CA PHE A 61 -0.68 3.59 -1.50
C PHE A 61 0.02 3.91 -0.18
N HIS A 62 -0.61 3.54 0.93
CA HIS A 62 -0.01 3.55 2.25
C HIS A 62 -0.40 2.28 3.01
N PHE A 63 0.61 1.50 3.39
CA PHE A 63 0.49 0.35 4.26
C PHE A 63 1.24 0.58 5.58
N ASP A 64 0.65 0.14 6.69
CA ASP A 64 1.37 -0.09 7.95
C ASP A 64 1.39 -1.59 8.28
N LEU A 65 2.38 -2.05 9.06
CA LEU A 65 2.29 -3.33 9.76
C LEU A 65 2.04 -3.07 11.25
N LYS A 66 0.88 -3.50 11.76
CA LYS A 66 0.50 -3.27 13.16
C LYS A 66 -0.10 -4.55 13.72
N ASP A 67 0.32 -4.91 14.93
CA ASP A 67 -0.16 -6.10 15.65
C ASP A 67 -0.12 -7.40 14.83
N GLY A 68 0.85 -7.52 13.92
CA GLY A 68 0.99 -8.70 13.06
C GLY A 68 0.23 -8.67 11.75
N LYS A 69 -0.49 -7.58 11.45
CA LYS A 69 -1.38 -7.45 10.29
C LYS A 69 -1.00 -6.30 9.38
N ILE A 70 -1.35 -6.44 8.11
CA ILE A 70 -1.23 -5.38 7.12
C ILE A 70 -2.42 -4.43 7.28
N TRP A 71 -2.15 -3.16 7.51
CA TRP A 71 -3.16 -2.11 7.54
C TRP A 71 -3.07 -1.31 6.25
N LEU A 72 -4.10 -1.42 5.40
CA LEU A 72 -4.23 -0.60 4.20
C LEU A 72 -4.80 0.76 4.59
N GLN A 73 -3.93 1.75 4.74
CA GLN A 73 -4.30 3.11 5.17
C GLN A 73 -4.81 3.97 4.03
N GLU A 74 -4.30 3.75 2.82
CA GLU A 74 -4.71 4.48 1.62
C GLU A 74 -4.57 3.61 0.38
N ASN A 75 -5.57 3.69 -0.51
CA ASN A 75 -5.54 3.13 -1.86
C ASN A 75 -6.26 4.10 -2.80
N ASN A 76 -5.51 4.98 -3.44
CA ASN A 76 -6.03 5.95 -4.40
C ASN A 76 -5.99 5.41 -5.84
N THR A 77 -6.26 4.11 -6.01
CA THR A 77 -6.29 3.42 -7.30
C THR A 77 -7.52 2.53 -7.39
N ASP A 78 -7.81 2.04 -8.60
CA ASP A 78 -8.87 1.05 -8.82
C ASP A 78 -8.40 -0.41 -8.56
N ILE A 79 -7.23 -0.61 -7.93
CA ILE A 79 -6.72 -1.95 -7.63
C ILE A 79 -7.44 -2.58 -6.45
N GLU A 80 -7.87 -3.82 -6.66
CA GLU A 80 -8.31 -4.75 -5.63
C GLU A 80 -7.10 -5.34 -4.89
N ILE A 81 -6.72 -4.70 -3.77
CA ILE A 81 -5.54 -5.05 -2.97
C ILE A 81 -5.63 -6.46 -2.39
N ASP A 82 -6.83 -6.94 -2.08
CA ASP A 82 -7.05 -8.31 -1.61
C ASP A 82 -6.61 -9.35 -2.62
N GLN A 83 -6.95 -9.17 -3.90
CA GLN A 83 -6.51 -10.12 -4.92
C GLN A 83 -4.98 -10.12 -5.02
N ALA A 84 -4.37 -8.93 -5.12
CA ALA A 84 -2.93 -8.79 -5.27
C ALA A 84 -2.14 -9.42 -4.10
N LEU A 85 -2.58 -9.19 -2.86
CA LEU A 85 -1.92 -9.74 -1.67
C LEU A 85 -2.26 -11.23 -1.46
N THR A 86 -3.45 -11.69 -1.86
CA THR A 86 -3.83 -13.12 -1.81
C THR A 86 -2.97 -13.97 -2.74
N GLU A 87 -2.66 -13.46 -3.93
CA GLU A 87 -1.72 -14.12 -4.86
C GLU A 87 -0.31 -14.26 -4.26
N MET A 88 0.06 -13.40 -3.29
CA MET A 88 1.30 -13.46 -2.52
C MET A 88 1.18 -14.30 -1.22
N GLY A 89 0.04 -14.99 -1.01
CA GLY A 89 -0.20 -15.86 0.14
C GLY A 89 -0.60 -15.14 1.43
N ILE A 90 -1.08 -13.89 1.33
CA ILE A 90 -1.69 -13.15 2.45
C ILE A 90 -3.20 -13.40 2.46
N THR A 91 -3.75 -13.81 3.60
CA THR A 91 -5.19 -14.04 3.70
C THR A 91 -5.94 -12.74 4.04
N PRO A 92 -7.23 -12.59 3.68
CA PRO A 92 -8.01 -11.41 4.04
C PRO A 92 -8.06 -11.14 5.55
N GLN A 93 -7.92 -12.16 6.40
CA GLN A 93 -7.91 -12.04 7.87
C GLN A 93 -6.60 -11.46 8.43
N GLU A 94 -5.59 -11.28 7.59
CA GLU A 94 -4.33 -10.63 7.91
C GLU A 94 -4.26 -9.19 7.42
N ILE A 95 -5.31 -8.74 6.73
CA ILE A 95 -5.42 -7.39 6.19
C ILE A 95 -6.53 -6.66 6.94
N VAL A 96 -6.28 -5.41 7.32
CA VAL A 96 -7.24 -4.49 7.89
C VAL A 96 -7.38 -3.31 6.94
N VAL A 97 -8.62 -3.00 6.54
CA VAL A 97 -8.90 -1.79 5.76
C VAL A 97 -8.90 -0.59 6.70
N GLY A 98 -7.76 0.08 6.80
CA GLY A 98 -7.47 1.15 7.76
C GLY A 98 -8.33 2.41 7.54
N PHE A 99 -8.57 2.78 6.27
CA PHE A 99 -9.41 3.92 5.91
C PHE A 99 -10.91 3.69 6.12
N HIS A 100 -11.35 2.45 6.32
CA HIS A 100 -12.71 2.19 6.79
C HIS A 100 -12.86 2.57 8.26
N HIS A 101 -13.96 3.25 8.60
CA HIS A 101 -14.30 3.56 9.99
C HIS A 101 -14.34 2.27 10.83
N PRO A 102 -13.82 2.25 12.07
CA PRO A 102 -13.75 1.02 12.86
C PRO A 102 -15.06 0.26 12.99
N THR A 103 -16.20 0.96 13.09
CA THR A 103 -17.53 0.34 13.22
C THR A 103 -18.00 -0.40 11.97
N VAL A 104 -17.45 -0.09 10.78
CA VAL A 104 -17.87 -0.72 9.54
C VAL A 104 -16.99 -1.90 9.12
N ARG A 105 -15.79 -2.04 9.70
CA ARG A 105 -14.85 -3.12 9.36
C ARG A 105 -15.43 -4.51 9.62
N ALA A 106 -16.30 -4.64 10.62
CA ALA A 106 -16.98 -5.89 10.94
C ALA A 106 -17.94 -6.38 9.84
N TYR A 107 -18.28 -5.53 8.87
CA TYR A 107 -19.12 -5.86 7.72
C TYR A 107 -18.31 -6.08 6.44
N SER A 108 -16.98 -6.12 6.53
CA SER A 108 -16.09 -6.46 5.41
C SER A 108 -15.54 -7.88 5.55
N ASP A 109 -15.04 -8.45 4.46
CA ASP A 109 -14.41 -9.79 4.47
C ASP A 109 -12.98 -9.80 5.08
N PHE A 110 -12.52 -8.64 5.53
CA PHE A 110 -11.20 -8.39 6.11
C PHE A 110 -11.20 -8.47 7.64
N ALA A 111 -10.01 -8.41 8.25
CA ALA A 111 -9.89 -8.24 9.69
C ALA A 111 -10.34 -6.85 10.17
N VAL A 112 -10.80 -6.81 11.43
CA VAL A 112 -11.29 -5.59 12.09
C VAL A 112 -10.19 -4.75 12.75
N ALA A 113 -9.11 -5.41 13.16
CA ALA A 113 -7.91 -4.87 13.79
C ALA A 113 -6.77 -5.88 13.67
#